data_AF-A0A7K2E1A9-F1
#
_entry.id   AF-A0A7K2E1A9-F1
#
_cell.length_a   1.000
_cell.length_b   1.000
_cell.length_c   1.000
_cell.angle_alpha   90.00
_cell.angle_beta   90.00
_cell.angle_gamma   90.00
#
_symmetry.space_group_name_H-M   'P 1'
#
loop_
_entity.id
_entity.type
_entity.pdbx_description
1 polymer ?
#
loop_
_entity_poly.entity_id
_entity_poly.type
_entity_poly.pdbx_seq_one_letter_code
_entity_poly.pdbx_strand_id
1 'polypeptide(L)'
;MFKHIQVYIFLSITFCFVFTSFTMASDTTEEAAEAVEAVEPKKSPIKVGGAMRVNYAYGAYGDEENPHPRGEKIGDVDLEIFRLNADLDYNNIISRLEYRWYDGYSMIHTAWLGYNLGDLGTVKAGIVRVPFGPTAYGISTSWFFDQHFYVGLADDMDLGITWNDTFDKLTLDVGFYPMSDPQLIKYGSLASSRYSYDVVKWEEKADAKGNVE
;
A
#
# COMPACT_ATOMS: atom_id res chain seq x y z
N MET A 1 11.64 -50.66 -16.58
CA MET A 1 12.37 -49.60 -15.88
C MET A 1 11.41 -48.43 -15.70
N PHE A 2 10.59 -48.46 -14.64
CA PHE A 2 9.59 -47.42 -14.38
C PHE A 2 10.28 -46.27 -13.63
N LYS A 3 10.39 -45.10 -14.26
CA LYS A 3 10.84 -43.88 -13.59
C LYS A 3 9.75 -43.47 -12.60
N HIS A 4 10.11 -43.39 -11.31
CA HIS A 4 9.27 -42.80 -10.28
C HIS A 4 8.92 -41.36 -10.68
N ILE A 5 7.62 -41.10 -10.86
CA ILE A 5 7.08 -39.74 -10.92
C ILE A 5 6.86 -39.32 -9.48
N GLN A 6 7.76 -38.50 -8.94
CA GLN A 6 7.53 -37.82 -7.67
C GLN A 6 6.66 -36.59 -7.92
N VAL A 7 5.47 -36.60 -7.34
CA VAL A 7 4.55 -35.47 -7.31
C VAL A 7 4.86 -34.67 -6.06
N TYR A 8 5.38 -33.45 -6.23
CA TYR A 8 5.62 -32.50 -5.14
C TYR A 8 4.36 -31.65 -4.96
N ILE A 9 3.74 -31.76 -3.78
CA ILE A 9 2.56 -30.99 -3.40
C ILE A 9 3.02 -29.73 -2.67
N PHE A 10 2.62 -28.56 -3.16
CA PHE A 10 2.91 -27.27 -2.56
C PHE A 10 1.70 -26.84 -1.72
N LEU A 11 1.92 -26.51 -0.44
CA LEU A 11 0.89 -25.95 0.43
C LEU A 11 1.42 -24.64 1.02
N SER A 12 1.01 -23.51 0.45
CA SER A 12 1.24 -22.18 1.04
C SER A 12 -0.02 -21.76 1.77
N ILE A 13 0.09 -21.42 3.05
CA ILE A 13 -1.01 -20.87 3.84
C ILE A 13 -0.69 -19.40 4.11
N THR A 14 -1.35 -18.52 3.38
CA THR A 14 -1.26 -17.07 3.59
C THR A 14 -2.31 -16.65 4.61
N PHE A 15 -1.89 -16.18 5.78
CA PHE A 15 -2.78 -15.53 6.73
C PHE A 15 -2.82 -14.02 6.44
N CYS A 16 -4.00 -13.53 6.04
CA CYS A 16 -4.25 -12.10 5.85
C CYS A 16 -5.02 -11.58 7.07
N PHE A 17 -4.31 -10.94 8.01
CA PHE A 17 -4.96 -10.33 9.17
C PHE A 17 -5.35 -8.90 8.84
N VAL A 18 -6.67 -8.67 8.68
CA VAL A 18 -7.25 -7.33 8.55
C VAL A 18 -7.62 -6.86 9.94
N PHE A 19 -6.87 -5.92 10.50
CA PHE A 19 -7.25 -5.27 11.75
C PHE A 19 -8.23 -4.15 11.43
N THR A 20 -9.51 -4.36 11.78
CA THR A 20 -10.50 -3.29 11.84
C THR A 20 -10.29 -2.45 13.10
N SER A 21 -10.57 -1.15 12.98
CA SER A 21 -10.17 -0.10 13.91
C SER A 21 -10.55 -0.35 15.37
N PHE A 22 -9.60 -0.10 16.28
CA PHE A 22 -9.84 0.10 17.70
C PHE A 22 -10.03 1.60 17.95
N THR A 23 -11.18 2.01 18.47
CA THR A 23 -11.39 3.38 18.94
C THR A 23 -10.71 3.51 20.30
N MET A 24 -9.62 4.29 20.37
CA MET A 24 -9.00 4.66 21.64
C MET A 24 -9.93 5.64 22.36
N ALA A 25 -10.67 5.14 23.35
CA ALA A 25 -11.31 5.96 24.37
C ALA A 25 -10.30 6.18 25.50
N SER A 26 -9.73 7.37 25.59
CA SER A 26 -9.17 7.86 26.85
C SER A 26 -10.34 8.26 27.74
N ASP A 27 -10.51 7.66 28.90
CA ASP A 27 -10.13 8.33 30.15
C ASP A 27 -10.32 7.47 31.41
N THR A 28 -9.50 7.80 32.38
CA THR A 28 -9.40 7.29 33.74
C THR A 28 -10.59 7.65 34.65
N THR A 29 -10.89 6.70 35.57
CA THR A 29 -11.53 6.84 36.90
C THR A 29 -13.00 7.29 36.99
N GLU A 30 -13.81 6.36 37.54
CA GLU A 30 -15.17 6.51 38.07
C GLU A 30 -15.25 7.56 39.20
N GLU A 31 -16.30 8.40 39.21
CA GLU A 31 -17.33 8.42 40.26
C GLU A 31 -18.44 9.47 39.97
N ALA A 32 -19.67 9.14 40.38
CA ALA A 32 -20.89 9.95 40.51
C ALA A 32 -21.84 10.05 39.30
N ALA A 33 -22.98 9.38 39.46
CA ALA A 33 -24.09 9.25 38.54
C ALA A 33 -25.00 10.50 38.54
N GLU A 34 -25.19 11.06 37.34
CA GLU A 34 -26.36 11.84 36.97
C GLU A 34 -26.80 11.33 35.59
N ALA A 35 -28.11 11.23 35.34
CA ALA A 35 -28.66 10.69 34.11
C ALA A 35 -28.39 11.64 32.93
N VAL A 36 -27.19 11.53 32.35
CA VAL A 36 -26.84 12.13 31.07
C VAL A 36 -27.43 11.22 29.99
N GLU A 37 -28.21 11.80 29.06
CA GLU A 37 -28.57 11.13 27.81
C GLU A 37 -27.35 10.37 27.30
N ALA A 38 -27.51 9.09 26.93
CA ALA A 38 -26.44 8.32 26.34
C ALA A 38 -25.98 9.06 25.08
N VAL A 39 -24.92 9.85 25.20
CA VAL A 39 -24.25 10.50 24.09
C VAL A 39 -23.72 9.34 23.26
N GLU A 40 -24.42 9.04 22.17
CA GLU A 40 -23.93 8.20 21.08
C GLU A 40 -22.45 8.54 20.89
N PRO A 41 -21.52 7.58 21.08
CA PRO A 41 -20.10 7.90 21.04
C PRO A 41 -19.83 8.56 19.70
N LYS A 42 -19.47 9.86 19.73
CA LYS A 42 -19.16 10.62 18.53
C LYS A 42 -18.11 9.84 17.78
N LYS A 43 -18.52 9.24 16.66
CA LYS A 43 -17.64 8.45 15.82
C LYS A 43 -16.44 9.33 15.47
N SER A 44 -15.25 8.93 15.91
CA SER A 44 -14.04 9.69 15.63
C SER A 44 -13.97 9.92 14.11
N PRO A 45 -13.70 11.16 13.65
CA PRO A 45 -13.54 11.43 12.23
C PRO A 45 -12.28 10.75 11.66
N ILE A 46 -11.41 10.25 12.53
CA ILE A 46 -10.18 9.56 12.17
C ILE A 46 -10.39 8.05 12.29
N LYS A 47 -10.12 7.33 11.20
CA LYS A 47 -10.08 5.87 11.16
C LYS A 47 -8.64 5.43 10.95
N VAL A 48 -8.07 4.74 11.94
CA VAL A 48 -6.77 4.08 11.81
C VAL A 48 -7.03 2.60 11.54
N GLY A 49 -6.30 2.05 10.58
CA GLY A 49 -6.34 0.65 10.20
C GLY A 49 -4.95 0.17 9.77
N GLY A 50 -4.87 -1.08 9.39
CA GLY A 50 -3.62 -1.66 8.92
C GLY A 50 -3.81 -3.09 8.48
N ALA A 51 -2.75 -3.67 7.95
CA ALA A 51 -2.68 -5.11 7.73
C ALA A 51 -1.24 -5.57 7.84
N MET A 52 -1.06 -6.83 8.17
CA MET A 52 0.22 -7.49 8.06
C MET A 52 0.07 -8.75 7.22
N ARG A 53 1.09 -9.03 6.42
CA ARG A 53 1.23 -10.26 5.66
C ARG A 53 2.50 -10.94 6.12
N VAL A 54 2.32 -12.14 6.66
CA VAL A 54 3.40 -13.02 7.08
C VAL A 54 3.29 -14.28 6.24
N ASN A 55 4.40 -14.70 5.66
CA ASN A 55 4.49 -15.97 4.94
C ASN A 55 5.19 -17.00 5.79
N TYR A 56 4.69 -18.22 5.71
CA TYR A 56 5.37 -19.40 6.20
C TYR A 56 5.74 -20.27 5.01
N ALA A 57 7.02 -20.56 4.85
CA ALA A 57 7.51 -21.40 3.76
C ALA A 57 7.95 -22.78 4.28
N TYR A 58 7.47 -23.81 3.59
CA TYR A 58 7.98 -25.17 3.70
C TYR A 58 8.38 -25.64 2.30
N GLY A 59 9.69 -25.64 2.06
CA GLY A 59 10.30 -26.21 0.87
C GLY A 59 10.99 -27.52 1.20
N ALA A 60 10.75 -28.52 0.35
CA ALA A 60 11.50 -29.77 0.34
C ALA A 60 11.86 -30.11 -1.12
N TYR A 61 12.60 -29.20 -1.76
CA TYR A 61 12.98 -29.33 -3.18
C TYR A 61 14.34 -28.66 -3.43
N GLY A 62 15.06 -29.06 -4.48
CA GLY A 62 16.47 -28.70 -4.62
C GLY A 62 17.38 -29.64 -3.83
N ASP A 63 18.61 -29.80 -4.31
CA ASP A 63 19.63 -30.67 -3.74
C ASP A 63 20.99 -29.93 -3.75
N GLU A 64 22.03 -30.55 -3.19
CA GLU A 64 23.38 -29.94 -3.14
C GLU A 64 23.92 -29.56 -4.55
N GLU A 65 23.47 -30.24 -5.61
CA GLU A 65 23.88 -29.95 -6.99
C GLU A 65 23.04 -28.83 -7.64
N ASN A 66 21.78 -28.68 -7.25
CA ASN A 66 20.85 -27.64 -7.71
C ASN A 66 20.10 -27.01 -6.51
N PRO A 67 20.80 -26.22 -5.68
CA PRO A 67 20.19 -25.61 -4.51
C PRO A 67 19.15 -24.58 -4.95
N HIS A 68 17.95 -24.67 -4.38
CA HIS A 68 16.91 -23.65 -4.57
C HIS A 68 16.78 -22.80 -3.30
N PRO A 69 16.78 -21.46 -3.37
CA PRO A 69 16.74 -20.58 -2.18
C PRO A 69 15.53 -20.77 -1.27
N ARG A 70 14.43 -21.32 -1.80
CA ARG A 70 13.23 -21.70 -1.05
C ARG A 70 13.08 -23.20 -0.81
N GLY A 71 14.02 -23.97 -1.31
CA GLY A 71 13.97 -25.42 -1.41
C GLY A 71 14.39 -26.16 -0.14
N GLU A 72 15.31 -25.57 0.62
CA GLU A 72 15.79 -26.04 1.93
C GLU A 72 15.15 -25.27 3.09
N LYS A 73 14.22 -24.35 2.81
CA LYS A 73 13.53 -23.56 3.83
C LYS A 73 12.52 -24.44 4.57
N ILE A 74 12.90 -24.93 5.74
CA ILE A 74 12.01 -25.67 6.64
C ILE A 74 11.61 -24.73 7.79
N GLY A 75 10.42 -24.16 7.70
CA GLY A 75 9.83 -23.42 8.82
C GLY A 75 10.15 -21.92 8.87
N ASP A 76 10.59 -21.33 7.76
CA ASP A 76 10.87 -19.90 7.67
C ASP A 76 9.58 -19.08 7.78
N VAL A 77 9.58 -18.11 8.69
CA VAL A 77 8.52 -17.12 8.87
C VAL A 77 9.06 -15.77 8.41
N ASP A 78 8.56 -15.30 7.27
CA ASP A 78 8.98 -14.04 6.65
C ASP A 78 7.84 -13.01 6.78
N LEU A 79 8.08 -11.88 7.46
CA LEU A 79 7.16 -10.74 7.42
C LEU A 79 7.31 -10.04 6.07
N GLU A 80 6.34 -10.23 5.19
CA GLU A 80 6.39 -9.68 3.83
C GLU A 80 6.05 -8.18 3.86
N ILE A 81 4.93 -7.83 4.50
CA ILE A 81 4.42 -6.46 4.50
C ILE A 81 3.74 -6.16 5.83
N PHE A 82 4.02 -5.01 6.40
CA PHE A 82 3.19 -4.36 7.41
C PHE A 82 2.71 -3.02 6.84
N ARG A 83 1.40 -2.75 6.90
CA ARG A 83 0.81 -1.47 6.44
C ARG A 83 0.04 -0.81 7.57
N LEU A 84 0.17 0.50 7.66
CA LEU A 84 -0.61 1.36 8.53
C LEU A 84 -1.35 2.40 7.69
N ASN A 85 -2.64 2.52 7.91
CA ASN A 85 -3.54 3.36 7.16
C ASN A 85 -4.25 4.31 8.13
N ALA A 86 -4.34 5.58 7.78
CA ALA A 86 -5.13 6.57 8.52
C ALA A 86 -5.97 7.37 7.54
N ASP A 87 -7.29 7.37 7.77
CA ASP A 87 -8.26 8.14 7.02
C ASP A 87 -8.87 9.22 7.92
N LEU A 88 -9.02 10.43 7.40
CA LEU A 88 -9.78 11.51 8.03
C LEU A 88 -11.00 11.82 7.17
N ASP A 89 -12.15 11.98 7.81
CA ASP A 89 -13.36 12.53 7.19
C ASP A 89 -14.03 13.47 8.20
N TYR A 90 -13.87 14.78 7.98
CA TYR A 90 -14.38 15.81 8.88
C TYR A 90 -14.73 17.08 8.13
N ASN A 91 -16.01 17.49 8.16
CA ASN A 91 -16.50 18.77 7.63
C ASN A 91 -15.95 19.10 6.24
N ASN A 92 -16.17 18.18 5.28
CA ASN A 92 -15.73 18.27 3.88
C ASN A 92 -14.21 18.15 3.66
N ILE A 93 -13.41 18.04 4.73
CA ILE A 93 -11.99 17.70 4.63
C ILE A 93 -11.87 16.19 4.69
N ILE A 94 -11.22 15.64 3.67
CA ILE A 94 -10.91 14.22 3.58
C ILE A 94 -9.41 14.03 3.48
N SER A 95 -8.84 13.02 4.12
CA SER A 95 -7.43 12.68 3.92
C SER A 95 -7.20 11.18 4.01
N ARG A 96 -6.12 10.73 3.38
CA ARG A 96 -5.65 9.36 3.47
C ARG A 96 -4.13 9.34 3.54
N LEU A 97 -3.63 8.62 4.54
CA LEU A 97 -2.22 8.31 4.71
C LEU A 97 -2.09 6.79 4.77
N GLU A 98 -1.21 6.23 3.94
CA GLU A 98 -0.83 4.83 3.96
C GLU A 98 0.69 4.70 3.91
N TYR A 99 1.23 4.06 4.93
CA TYR A 99 2.65 3.78 5.06
C TYR A 99 2.87 2.27 5.08
N ARG A 100 3.84 1.78 4.30
CA ARG A 100 4.15 0.36 4.18
C ARG A 100 5.59 0.08 4.56
N TRP A 101 5.77 -0.95 5.38
CA TRP A 101 7.05 -1.54 5.73
C TRP A 101 7.15 -2.91 5.08
N TYR A 102 8.31 -3.16 4.49
CA TYR A 102 8.70 -4.43 3.90
C TYR A 102 9.97 -4.91 4.61
N ASP A 103 10.36 -6.15 4.35
CA ASP A 103 11.66 -6.64 4.80
C ASP A 103 12.80 -5.86 4.09
N GLY A 104 13.53 -5.06 4.87
CA GLY A 104 14.68 -4.27 4.41
C GLY A 104 14.38 -2.86 3.88
N TYR A 105 13.13 -2.45 3.69
CA TYR A 105 12.79 -1.10 3.21
C TYR A 105 11.37 -0.68 3.57
N SER A 106 11.08 0.61 3.47
CA SER A 106 9.75 1.16 3.71
C SER A 106 9.46 2.37 2.84
N MET A 107 8.18 2.59 2.54
CA MET A 107 7.74 3.64 1.62
C MET A 107 6.35 4.16 1.95
N ILE A 108 6.10 5.41 1.55
CA ILE A 108 4.75 5.98 1.55
C ILE A 108 4.05 5.50 0.29
N HIS A 109 2.88 4.89 0.46
CA HIS A 109 2.04 4.46 -0.64
C HIS A 109 1.05 5.54 -1.06
N THR A 110 0.40 6.19 -0.11
CA THR A 110 -0.60 7.22 -0.39
C THR A 110 -0.55 8.26 0.71
N ALA A 111 -0.51 9.54 0.37
CA ALA A 111 -0.52 10.61 1.36
C ALA A 111 -1.10 11.88 0.75
N TRP A 112 -2.39 12.12 0.92
CA TRP A 112 -3.05 13.30 0.37
C TRP A 112 -4.07 13.89 1.31
N LEU A 113 -4.26 15.20 1.16
CA LEU A 113 -5.33 15.97 1.76
C LEU A 113 -6.27 16.43 0.64
N GLY A 114 -7.57 16.31 0.88
CA GLY A 114 -8.60 16.69 -0.07
C GLY A 114 -9.72 17.47 0.56
N TYR A 115 -10.43 18.18 -0.30
CA TYR A 115 -11.58 18.98 0.05
C TYR A 115 -12.74 18.65 -0.88
N ASN A 116 -13.90 18.37 -0.27
CA ASN A 116 -15.12 18.02 -0.97
C ASN A 116 -15.91 19.31 -1.25
N LEU A 117 -16.06 19.66 -2.53
CA LEU A 117 -16.70 20.89 -2.99
C LEU A 117 -18.21 20.71 -3.21
N GLY A 118 -18.78 19.60 -2.74
CA GLY A 118 -20.19 19.26 -2.97
C GLY A 118 -20.41 18.92 -4.44
N ASP A 119 -21.29 19.68 -5.10
CA ASP A 119 -21.67 19.46 -6.49
C ASP A 119 -20.57 19.79 -7.52
N LEU A 120 -19.44 20.35 -7.06
CA LEU A 120 -18.27 20.67 -7.90
C LEU A 120 -17.17 19.62 -7.80
N GLY A 121 -17.46 18.45 -7.22
CA GLY A 121 -16.54 17.34 -7.10
C GLY A 121 -15.54 17.47 -5.94
N THR A 122 -14.42 16.77 -6.06
CA THR A 122 -13.41 16.65 -5.00
C THR A 122 -12.03 17.04 -5.51
N VAL A 123 -11.33 17.91 -4.78
CA VAL A 123 -9.93 18.24 -5.03
C VAL A 123 -9.05 17.49 -4.03
N LYS A 124 -7.93 16.93 -4.47
CA LYS A 124 -6.93 16.27 -3.62
C LYS A 124 -5.54 16.78 -3.98
N ALA A 125 -4.67 16.95 -2.99
CA ALA A 125 -3.28 17.36 -3.16
C ALA A 125 -2.36 16.50 -2.28
N GLY A 126 -1.23 16.08 -2.84
CA GLY A 126 -0.25 15.21 -2.18
C GLY A 126 0.14 14.03 -3.07
N ILE A 127 0.54 12.93 -2.46
CA ILE A 127 0.83 11.66 -3.14
C ILE A 127 -0.51 10.99 -3.45
N VAL A 128 -1.00 11.22 -4.66
CA VAL A 128 -2.30 10.77 -5.16
C VAL A 128 -2.13 9.82 -6.33
N ARG A 129 -3.07 8.90 -6.51
CA ARG A 129 -3.09 7.99 -7.66
C ARG A 129 -3.17 8.80 -8.96
N VAL A 130 -2.38 8.42 -9.96
CA VAL A 130 -2.50 8.90 -11.34
C VAL A 130 -3.73 8.26 -11.99
N PRO A 131 -4.67 9.02 -12.60
CA PRO A 131 -5.91 8.49 -13.16
C PRO A 131 -5.71 7.83 -14.53
N PHE A 132 -4.57 7.16 -14.74
CA PHE A 132 -4.28 6.39 -15.95
C PHE A 132 -4.20 4.90 -15.61
N GLY A 133 -4.58 4.06 -16.58
CA GLY A 133 -4.61 2.62 -16.39
C GLY A 133 -5.81 2.13 -15.56
N PRO A 134 -5.78 0.87 -15.11
CA PRO A 134 -6.85 0.30 -14.33
C PRO A 134 -6.95 0.98 -12.97
N THR A 135 -8.17 1.09 -12.46
CA THR A 135 -8.43 1.66 -11.13
C THR A 135 -7.80 0.80 -10.02
N ALA A 136 -7.97 1.22 -8.77
CA ALA A 136 -7.42 0.51 -7.61
C ALA A 136 -7.65 -1.00 -7.69
N TYR A 137 -6.61 -1.75 -7.33
CA TYR A 137 -6.54 -3.23 -7.34
C TYR A 137 -6.41 -3.88 -8.72
N GLY A 138 -6.30 -3.09 -9.80
CA GLY A 138 -6.04 -3.60 -11.14
C GLY A 138 -7.23 -4.37 -11.73
N ILE A 139 -7.09 -4.77 -12.99
CA ILE A 139 -8.06 -5.64 -13.69
C ILE A 139 -7.57 -7.08 -13.82
N SER A 140 -6.30 -7.34 -13.49
CA SER A 140 -5.74 -8.67 -13.69
C SER A 140 -6.24 -9.66 -12.65
N THR A 141 -6.72 -10.80 -13.15
CA THR A 141 -7.01 -12.02 -12.37
C THR A 141 -6.00 -13.13 -12.69
N SER A 142 -4.93 -12.80 -13.42
CA SER A 142 -3.91 -13.73 -13.90
C SER A 142 -2.61 -13.59 -13.10
N TRP A 143 -1.88 -14.69 -12.99
CA TRP A 143 -0.51 -14.68 -12.45
C TRP A 143 0.44 -13.76 -13.22
N PHE A 144 0.17 -13.56 -14.52
CA PHE A 144 1.01 -12.74 -15.41
C PHE A 144 0.67 -11.25 -15.39
N PHE A 145 -0.13 -10.78 -14.42
CA PHE A 145 -0.59 -9.40 -14.37
C PHE A 145 -1.28 -8.98 -15.68
N ASP A 146 -1.55 -7.68 -15.86
CA ASP A 146 -2.10 -7.15 -17.10
C ASP A 146 -1.08 -6.21 -17.78
N GLN A 147 -1.35 -5.82 -19.03
CA GLN A 147 -0.41 -5.01 -19.81
C GLN A 147 -0.06 -3.68 -19.14
N HIS A 148 -0.97 -3.08 -18.36
CA HIS A 148 -0.75 -1.81 -17.69
C HIS A 148 0.31 -1.92 -16.60
N PHE A 149 0.42 -3.08 -15.95
CA PHE A 149 1.50 -3.36 -14.99
C PHE A 149 2.87 -3.27 -15.67
N TYR A 150 3.01 -3.82 -16.86
CA TYR A 150 4.30 -3.84 -17.57
C TYR A 150 4.72 -2.48 -18.14
N VAL A 151 3.77 -1.55 -18.32
CA VAL A 151 4.06 -0.18 -18.79
C VAL A 151 4.00 0.85 -17.66
N GLY A 152 3.87 0.43 -16.40
CA GLY A 152 3.91 1.30 -15.23
C GLY A 152 2.61 2.07 -14.93
N LEU A 153 1.52 1.81 -15.67
CA LEU A 153 0.24 2.49 -15.47
C LEU A 153 -0.64 1.85 -14.39
N ALA A 154 -0.27 0.66 -13.90
CA ALA A 154 -1.02 0.01 -12.85
C ALA A 154 -0.53 0.45 -11.47
N ASP A 155 -1.47 0.90 -10.63
CA ASP A 155 -1.23 1.26 -9.23
C ASP A 155 -0.17 2.35 -9.02
N ASP A 156 -0.20 3.35 -9.89
CA ASP A 156 0.76 4.46 -9.96
C ASP A 156 0.34 5.67 -9.09
N MET A 157 1.22 6.06 -8.18
CA MET A 157 1.06 7.15 -7.20
C MET A 157 2.13 8.21 -7.45
N ASP A 158 1.70 9.47 -7.57
CA ASP A 158 2.57 10.60 -7.83
C ASP A 158 2.25 11.80 -6.94
N LEU A 159 3.23 12.67 -6.72
CA LEU A 159 2.98 13.93 -6.05
C LEU A 159 2.31 14.89 -7.03
N GLY A 160 1.06 15.25 -6.74
CA GLY A 160 0.29 16.12 -7.60
C GLY A 160 -0.98 16.65 -6.98
N ILE A 161 -1.77 17.29 -7.83
CA ILE A 161 -3.11 17.79 -7.51
C ILE A 161 -4.08 17.14 -8.48
N THR A 162 -5.17 16.59 -7.95
CA THR A 162 -6.26 16.03 -8.74
C THR A 162 -7.57 16.70 -8.43
N TRP A 163 -8.43 16.73 -9.43
CA TRP A 163 -9.84 17.07 -9.32
C TRP A 163 -10.64 15.97 -10.00
N ASN A 164 -11.64 15.46 -9.29
CA ASN A 164 -12.55 14.43 -9.78
C ASN A 164 -14.00 14.90 -9.61
N ASP A 165 -14.82 14.67 -10.63
CA ASP A 165 -16.25 14.93 -10.60
C ASP A 165 -17.03 13.91 -11.44
N THR A 166 -18.32 13.71 -11.13
CA THR A 166 -19.20 12.78 -11.83
C THR A 166 -20.47 13.48 -12.30
N PHE A 167 -20.59 13.66 -13.62
CA PHE A 167 -21.73 14.24 -14.31
C PHE A 167 -22.64 13.15 -14.88
N ASP A 168 -23.61 12.67 -14.07
CA ASP A 168 -24.53 11.56 -14.41
C ASP A 168 -23.76 10.28 -14.80
N LYS A 169 -23.47 10.11 -16.10
CA LYS A 169 -22.76 8.93 -16.66
C LYS A 169 -21.30 9.21 -17.00
N LEU A 170 -20.82 10.44 -16.84
CA LEU A 170 -19.46 10.83 -17.16
C LEU A 170 -18.68 11.15 -15.88
N THR A 171 -17.71 10.31 -15.54
CA THR A 171 -16.70 10.63 -14.53
C THR A 171 -15.52 11.31 -15.22
N LEU A 172 -15.09 12.44 -14.67
CA LEU A 172 -13.96 13.21 -15.16
C LEU A 172 -12.89 13.28 -14.07
N ASP A 173 -11.69 12.82 -14.41
CA ASP A 173 -10.50 12.93 -13.58
C ASP A 173 -9.48 13.83 -14.27
N VAL A 174 -9.10 14.91 -13.59
CA VAL A 174 -8.08 15.85 -14.07
C VAL A 174 -6.97 15.88 -13.03
N GLY A 175 -5.73 15.66 -13.46
CA GLY A 175 -4.56 15.66 -12.58
C GLY A 175 -3.41 16.46 -13.16
N PHE A 176 -2.64 17.09 -12.28
CA PHE A 176 -1.36 17.70 -12.60
C PHE A 176 -0.28 17.19 -11.64
N TYR A 177 0.77 16.60 -12.20
CA TYR A 177 1.82 15.88 -11.47
C TYR A 177 3.20 16.46 -11.82
N PRO A 178 3.76 17.33 -10.98
CA PRO A 178 5.09 17.89 -11.21
C PRO A 178 6.23 16.91 -10.96
N MET A 179 6.01 15.84 -10.19
CA MET A 179 7.02 14.84 -9.89
C MET A 179 6.40 13.48 -9.54
N SER A 180 7.16 12.42 -9.79
CA SER A 180 6.90 11.08 -9.27
C SER A 180 6.89 11.04 -7.75
N ASP A 181 6.34 9.96 -7.15
CA ASP A 181 6.31 9.82 -5.69
C ASP A 181 7.69 10.02 -5.02
N PRO A 182 7.75 10.91 -4.01
CA PRO A 182 9.01 11.28 -3.37
C PRO A 182 9.51 10.17 -2.46
N GLN A 183 10.80 9.85 -2.58
CA GLN A 183 11.47 8.97 -1.65
C GLN A 183 11.72 9.69 -0.32
N LEU A 184 10.91 9.37 0.69
CA LEU A 184 10.99 10.01 2.01
C LEU A 184 11.96 9.32 2.97
N ILE A 185 12.34 8.06 2.71
CA ILE A 185 13.37 7.34 3.48
C ILE A 185 14.43 6.79 2.52
N LYS A 186 15.69 7.20 2.72
CA LYS A 186 16.84 6.74 1.93
C LYS A 186 17.24 5.33 2.34
N TYR A 187 16.96 4.35 1.47
CA TYR A 187 17.54 3.00 1.55
C TYR A 187 18.29 2.71 0.26
N GLY A 188 19.57 3.10 0.19
CA GLY A 188 20.55 2.60 -0.79
C GLY A 188 20.33 2.91 -2.29
N SER A 189 19.16 3.35 -2.72
CA SER A 189 18.84 3.81 -4.07
C SER A 189 18.27 5.22 -4.02
N LEU A 190 18.67 6.07 -4.99
CA LEU A 190 18.29 7.48 -5.10
C LEU A 190 17.01 7.72 -5.90
N ALA A 191 16.58 6.73 -6.71
CA ALA A 191 15.50 6.89 -7.67
C ALA A 191 14.50 5.72 -7.71
N SER A 192 14.78 4.58 -7.05
CA SER A 192 13.97 3.36 -7.19
C SER A 192 13.31 2.88 -5.89
N SER A 193 13.54 3.53 -4.74
CA SER A 193 12.89 3.13 -3.48
C SER A 193 11.54 3.84 -3.32
N ARG A 194 10.68 3.63 -4.31
CA ARG A 194 9.38 4.26 -4.47
C ARG A 194 8.31 3.20 -4.75
N TYR A 195 7.04 3.53 -4.55
CA TYR A 195 5.99 2.55 -4.73
C TYR A 195 5.71 2.28 -6.21
N SER A 196 5.71 3.35 -7.00
CA SER A 196 5.24 3.34 -8.38
C SER A 196 6.30 2.90 -9.38
N TYR A 197 5.85 2.28 -10.47
CA TYR A 197 6.71 1.88 -11.58
C TYR A 197 6.91 3.02 -12.57
N ASP A 198 7.87 3.87 -12.25
CA ASP A 198 8.23 5.01 -13.10
C ASP A 198 9.61 4.85 -13.72
N VAL A 199 9.79 5.42 -14.92
CA VAL A 199 11.10 5.49 -15.58
C VAL A 199 12.06 6.31 -14.72
N VAL A 200 13.18 5.70 -14.35
CA VAL A 200 14.27 6.36 -13.64
C VAL A 200 15.35 6.82 -14.63
N LYS A 201 16.02 7.93 -14.32
CA LYS A 201 17.27 8.25 -14.99
C LYS A 201 18.34 7.26 -14.53
N TRP A 202 18.85 6.46 -15.45
CA TRP A 202 19.84 5.42 -15.16
C TRP A 202 21.25 5.96 -14.85
N GLU A 203 21.48 7.25 -15.09
CA GLU A 203 22.78 7.92 -14.93
C GLU A 203 23.07 8.32 -13.48
N GLU A 204 22.06 8.36 -12.59
CA GLU A 204 22.24 8.74 -11.20
C GLU A 204 22.62 7.51 -10.36
N LYS A 205 23.89 7.38 -9.99
CA LYS A 205 24.35 6.34 -9.05
C LYS A 205 24.46 6.92 -7.65
N ALA A 206 24.05 6.14 -6.66
CA ALA A 206 24.30 6.44 -5.26
C ALA A 206 25.69 5.96 -4.89
N ASP A 207 26.55 6.85 -4.38
CA ASP A 207 27.74 6.39 -3.67
C ASP A 207 27.32 5.59 -2.41
N ALA A 208 28.28 4.90 -1.78
CA ALA A 208 28.01 4.15 -0.54
C ALA A 208 27.49 5.02 0.64
N LYS A 209 27.43 6.34 0.47
CA LYS A 209 26.95 7.33 1.43
C LYS A 209 25.61 7.97 1.01
N GLY A 210 25.03 7.56 -0.13
CA GLY A 210 23.75 8.05 -0.62
C GLY A 210 23.79 9.45 -1.26
N ASN A 211 24.94 9.87 -1.80
CA ASN A 211 25.09 11.07 -2.64
C ASN A 211 24.91 10.72 -4.12
N VAL A 212 24.35 11.66 -4.89
CA VAL A 212 24.10 11.54 -6.33
C VAL A 212 25.38 11.88 -7.11
N GLU A 213 25.86 10.96 -7.94
CA GLU A 213 26.90 11.19 -8.97
C GLU A 213 26.29 11.14 -10.38
#